data_AF-A0A3E0DVJ0-F1
#
_entry.id   AF-A0A3E0DVJ0-F1
#
_cell.length_a   1.000
_cell.length_b   1.000
_cell.length_c   1.000
_cell.angle_alpha   90.00
_cell.angle_beta   90.00
_cell.angle_gamma   90.00
#
_symmetry.space_group_name_H-M   'P 1'
#
loop_
_entity.id
_entity.type
_entity.pdbx_description
1 polymer ?
#
loop_
_entity_poly.entity_id
_entity_poly.type
_entity_poly.pdbx_seq_one_letter_code
_entity_poly.pdbx_strand_id
1 'polypeptide(L)'
;MKTKATLIIGAAVVAMYSCDTKNYTEQDRVEVTTNLENYVDSVENAVQMVPVHNWSMIDERYDSLDSRAEKVYNDLEVEDDNLEMIEERYELAVKNGKAEADNFDRTAKMHMENVETWWDKTSSDIEKGTKRTADDIEEATQESMTWLEQNFDNLSDDYKKKYEDITMNLNKD
;
A
#
# COMPACT_ATOMS: atom_id res chain seq x y z
N MET A 1 -72.26 -35.83 10.91
CA MET A 1 -72.81 -35.12 12.09
C MET A 1 -71.64 -34.56 12.91
N LYS A 2 -71.68 -33.24 13.14
CA LYS A 2 -71.24 -32.50 14.34
C LYS A 2 -69.83 -32.76 14.92
N THR A 3 -68.93 -31.86 14.52
CA THR A 3 -67.95 -31.11 15.34
C THR A 3 -67.88 -31.39 16.84
N LYS A 4 -66.64 -31.56 17.34
CA LYS A 4 -66.20 -30.85 18.55
C LYS A 4 -64.86 -30.17 18.26
N ALA A 5 -64.90 -28.85 18.38
CA ALA A 5 -63.75 -27.98 18.38
C ALA A 5 -63.00 -28.14 19.72
N THR A 6 -61.68 -28.24 19.65
CA THR A 6 -60.82 -27.85 20.76
C THR A 6 -59.84 -26.83 20.23
N LEU A 7 -60.09 -25.61 20.65
CA LEU A 7 -59.34 -24.41 20.35
C LEU A 7 -58.25 -24.34 21.44
N ILE A 8 -56.98 -24.49 21.05
CA ILE A 8 -55.85 -24.09 21.89
C ILE A 8 -55.19 -22.91 21.19
N ILE A 9 -55.45 -21.75 21.78
CA ILE A 9 -54.77 -20.48 21.55
C ILE A 9 -53.40 -20.54 22.23
N GLY A 10 -52.39 -19.98 21.56
CA GLY A 10 -51.13 -19.55 22.16
C GLY A 10 -50.01 -20.58 22.00
N ALA A 11 -48.81 -20.25 21.53
CA ALA A 11 -48.13 -18.98 21.65
C ALA A 11 -47.55 -18.50 20.30
N ALA A 12 -47.53 -17.19 20.17
CA ALA A 12 -46.89 -16.45 19.11
C ALA A 12 -45.41 -16.85 19.00
N VAL A 13 -44.96 -16.89 17.74
CA VAL A 13 -43.57 -16.73 17.34
C VAL A 13 -43.03 -15.47 18.01
N VAL A 14 -42.17 -15.65 19.01
CA VAL A 14 -41.14 -14.67 19.35
C VAL A 14 -39.83 -15.38 19.08
N ALA A 15 -39.42 -15.35 17.82
CA ALA A 15 -38.01 -15.45 17.50
C ALA A 15 -37.36 -14.22 18.15
N MET A 16 -36.89 -14.39 19.38
CA MET A 16 -35.98 -13.44 19.99
C MET A 16 -34.76 -13.46 19.07
N TYR A 17 -34.61 -12.39 18.28
CA TYR A 17 -33.30 -11.92 17.89
C TYR A 17 -32.58 -11.61 19.21
N SER A 18 -31.95 -12.61 19.81
CA SER A 18 -30.84 -12.33 20.70
C SER A 18 -29.81 -11.63 19.83
N CYS A 19 -29.53 -10.36 20.14
CA CYS A 19 -28.22 -9.81 19.83
C CYS A 19 -27.22 -10.84 20.37
N ASP A 20 -26.48 -11.50 19.48
CA ASP A 20 -25.33 -12.30 19.89
C ASP A 20 -24.33 -11.34 20.50
N THR A 21 -24.40 -11.14 21.82
CA THR A 21 -23.24 -10.72 22.61
C THR A 21 -22.24 -11.85 22.45
N LYS A 22 -21.28 -11.68 21.53
CA LYS A 22 -20.15 -12.60 21.42
C LYS A 22 -19.37 -12.45 22.73
N ASN A 23 -19.47 -13.44 23.60
CA ASN A 23 -18.57 -13.52 24.75
C ASN A 23 -17.20 -13.94 24.23
N TYR A 24 -16.31 -12.96 24.06
CA TYR A 24 -14.91 -13.23 23.75
C TYR A 24 -14.20 -13.89 24.93
N THR A 25 -13.10 -14.55 24.62
CA THR A 25 -12.24 -15.24 25.58
C THR A 25 -10.83 -14.64 25.56
N GLU A 26 -10.07 -14.95 26.60
CA GLU A 26 -8.63 -14.61 26.67
C GLU A 26 -7.83 -15.16 25.48
N GLN A 27 -8.24 -16.28 24.89
CA GLN A 27 -7.59 -16.83 23.69
C GLN A 27 -7.86 -15.97 22.46
N ASP A 28 -9.09 -15.45 22.32
CA ASP A 28 -9.43 -14.52 21.24
C ASP A 28 -8.58 -13.26 21.32
N ARG A 29 -8.35 -12.75 22.54
CA ARG A 29 -7.46 -11.61 22.79
C ARG A 29 -6.04 -11.90 22.28
N VAL A 30 -5.43 -13.00 22.71
CA VAL A 30 -4.08 -13.38 22.26
C VAL A 30 -4.01 -13.52 20.74
N GLU A 31 -5.03 -14.12 20.12
CA GLU A 31 -5.08 -14.29 18.66
C GLU A 31 -5.15 -12.95 17.92
N VAL A 32 -6.03 -12.02 18.33
CA VAL A 32 -6.16 -10.73 17.63
C VAL A 32 -4.91 -9.87 17.79
N THR A 33 -4.27 -9.86 18.96
CA THR A 33 -3.03 -9.12 19.20
C THR A 33 -1.90 -9.68 18.35
N THR A 34 -1.74 -11.00 18.32
CA THR A 34 -0.73 -11.66 17.48
C THR A 34 -0.95 -11.35 15.99
N ASN A 35 -2.20 -11.31 15.54
CA ASN A 35 -2.51 -10.97 14.14
C ASN A 35 -2.16 -9.51 13.80
N LEU A 36 -2.39 -8.58 14.73
CA LEU A 36 -2.04 -7.18 14.56
C LEU A 36 -0.52 -6.98 14.55
N GLU A 37 0.21 -7.58 15.49
CA GLU A 37 1.68 -7.55 15.54
C GLU A 37 2.30 -8.06 14.24
N ASN A 38 1.90 -9.24 13.79
CA ASN A 38 2.42 -9.82 12.54
C ASN A 38 2.12 -8.95 11.32
N TYR A 39 1.00 -8.22 11.34
CA TYR A 39 0.67 -7.29 10.28
C TYR A 39 1.61 -6.07 10.29
N VAL A 40 1.85 -5.46 11.45
CA VAL A 40 2.80 -4.35 11.59
C VAL A 40 4.20 -4.78 11.19
N ASP A 41 4.66 -5.95 11.65
CA ASP A 41 5.96 -6.53 11.24
C ASP A 41 6.04 -6.70 9.72
N SER A 42 4.95 -7.12 9.07
CA SER A 42 4.91 -7.26 7.61
C SER A 42 5.03 -5.89 6.92
N VAL A 43 4.43 -4.84 7.47
CA VAL A 43 4.53 -3.47 6.90
C VAL A 43 5.95 -2.94 7.09
N GLU A 44 6.51 -3.05 8.30
CA GLU A 44 7.89 -2.65 8.61
C GLU A 44 8.89 -3.31 7.65
N ASN A 45 8.75 -4.61 7.40
CA ASN A 45 9.60 -5.33 6.45
C ASN A 45 9.36 -4.91 4.99
N ALA A 46 8.12 -4.69 4.59
CA ALA A 46 7.79 -4.30 3.21
C ALA A 46 8.39 -2.93 2.86
N VAL A 47 8.33 -1.98 3.80
CA VAL A 47 8.95 -0.66 3.66
C VAL A 47 10.45 -0.74 3.42
N GLN A 48 11.15 -1.67 4.08
CA GLN A 48 12.59 -1.83 3.90
C GLN A 48 13.00 -2.40 2.54
N MET A 49 12.11 -3.12 1.85
CA MET A 49 12.43 -3.81 0.60
C MET A 49 12.03 -3.01 -0.63
N VAL A 50 10.89 -2.33 -0.58
CA VAL A 50 10.32 -1.61 -1.71
C VAL A 50 9.74 -0.30 -1.17
N PRO A 51 10.04 0.86 -1.77
CA PRO A 51 9.55 2.14 -1.23
C PRO A 51 8.11 2.45 -1.67
N VAL A 52 7.62 1.87 -2.76
CA VAL A 52 6.31 2.21 -3.34
C VAL A 52 5.25 1.19 -2.92
N HIS A 53 4.26 1.66 -2.15
CA HIS A 53 3.18 0.83 -1.61
C HIS A 53 1.80 1.44 -1.83
N ASN A 54 0.77 0.58 -1.82
CA ASN A 54 -0.62 1.01 -1.77
C ASN A 54 -1.01 1.31 -0.31
N TRP A 55 -0.65 2.51 0.16
CA TRP A 55 -0.89 2.95 1.54
C TRP A 55 -2.36 2.93 1.94
N SER A 56 -3.29 3.28 1.04
CA SER A 56 -4.73 3.22 1.38
C SER A 56 -5.19 1.80 1.71
N MET A 57 -4.73 0.80 0.95
CA MET A 57 -5.07 -0.60 1.23
C MET A 57 -4.41 -1.11 2.52
N ILE A 58 -3.23 -0.60 2.86
CA ILE A 58 -2.52 -0.91 4.10
C ILE A 58 -3.30 -0.31 5.28
N ASP A 59 -3.60 0.99 5.23
CA ASP A 59 -4.35 1.73 6.25
C ASP A 59 -5.73 1.06 6.51
N GLU A 60 -6.49 0.74 5.47
CA GLU A 60 -7.80 0.05 5.62
C GLU A 60 -7.69 -1.32 6.30
N ARG A 61 -6.63 -2.09 6.01
CA ARG A 61 -6.42 -3.40 6.62
C ARG A 61 -6.02 -3.27 8.09
N TYR A 62 -5.20 -2.28 8.42
CA TYR A 62 -4.81 -1.98 9.79
C TYR A 62 -6.05 -1.63 10.63
N ASP A 63 -6.83 -0.63 10.19
CA ASP A 63 -8.05 -0.16 10.87
C ASP A 63 -9.03 -1.32 11.13
N SER A 64 -9.15 -2.25 10.17
CA SER A 64 -10.01 -3.43 10.33
C SER A 64 -9.50 -4.42 11.39
N LEU A 65 -8.18 -4.58 11.56
CA LEU A 65 -7.60 -5.47 12.57
C LEU A 65 -7.64 -4.82 13.94
N ASP A 66 -7.30 -3.54 14.01
CA ASP A 66 -7.34 -2.74 15.23
C ASP A 66 -8.76 -2.69 15.82
N SER A 67 -9.76 -2.33 15.02
CA SER A 67 -11.17 -2.33 15.48
C SER A 67 -11.67 -3.70 15.97
N ARG A 68 -11.09 -4.80 15.46
CA ARG A 68 -11.39 -6.14 15.98
C ARG A 68 -10.74 -6.37 17.33
N ALA A 69 -9.51 -5.91 17.51
CA ALA A 69 -8.83 -5.98 18.79
C ALA A 69 -9.59 -5.14 19.82
N GLU A 70 -9.85 -3.86 19.57
CA GLU A 70 -10.60 -2.98 20.48
C GLU A 70 -11.91 -3.60 20.98
N LYS A 71 -12.69 -4.26 20.10
CA LYS A 71 -13.93 -4.94 20.49
C LYS A 71 -13.70 -6.09 21.47
N VAL A 72 -12.70 -6.93 21.21
CA VAL A 72 -12.34 -8.05 22.09
C VAL A 72 -11.91 -7.54 23.45
N TYR A 73 -11.09 -6.49 23.50
CA TYR A 73 -10.58 -5.91 24.74
C TYR A 73 -11.68 -5.22 25.55
N ASN A 74 -12.54 -4.43 24.89
CA ASN A 74 -13.68 -3.78 25.53
C ASN A 74 -14.68 -4.79 26.10
N ASP A 75 -15.00 -5.87 25.36
CA ASP A 75 -15.93 -6.91 25.84
C ASP A 75 -15.35 -7.73 27.00
N LEU A 76 -14.02 -7.83 27.09
CA LEU A 76 -13.31 -8.43 28.22
C LEU A 76 -13.05 -7.45 29.38
N GLU A 77 -13.33 -6.15 29.18
CA GLU A 77 -13.01 -5.05 30.11
C GLU A 77 -11.52 -5.01 30.50
N VAL A 78 -10.63 -5.22 29.52
CA VAL A 78 -9.16 -5.26 29.71
C VAL A 78 -8.51 -4.02 29.09
N GLU A 79 -7.73 -3.29 29.91
CA GLU A 79 -6.76 -2.29 29.41
C GLU A 79 -5.52 -3.00 28.86
N ASP A 80 -4.95 -2.48 27.76
CA ASP A 80 -3.77 -3.11 27.15
C ASP A 80 -2.81 -2.12 26.49
N ASP A 81 -1.69 -1.92 27.17
CA ASP A 81 -0.55 -1.14 26.70
C ASP A 81 0.06 -1.75 25.42
N ASN A 82 -0.12 -3.05 25.16
CA ASN A 82 0.42 -3.66 23.94
C ASN A 82 -0.26 -3.13 22.67
N LEU A 83 -1.57 -2.88 22.72
CA LEU A 83 -2.27 -2.29 21.58
C LEU A 83 -1.75 -0.89 21.26
N GLU A 84 -1.58 -0.06 22.28
CA GLU A 84 -1.00 1.29 22.14
C GLU A 84 0.41 1.22 21.53
N MET A 85 1.27 0.32 22.03
CA MET A 85 2.61 0.14 21.44
C MET A 85 2.57 -0.35 19.98
N ILE A 86 1.63 -1.22 19.62
CA ILE A 86 1.49 -1.72 18.24
C ILE A 86 1.01 -0.61 17.31
N GLU A 87 0.09 0.24 17.77
CA GLU A 87 -0.35 1.45 17.05
C GLU A 87 0.80 2.42 16.81
N GLU A 88 1.57 2.77 17.84
CA GLU A 88 2.74 3.65 17.69
C GLU A 88 3.76 3.10 16.69
N ARG A 89 4.02 1.79 16.72
CA ARG A 89 4.91 1.12 15.76
C ARG A 89 4.37 1.19 14.35
N TYR A 90 3.08 0.94 14.17
CA TYR A 90 2.43 1.03 12.88
C TYR A 90 2.52 2.45 12.30
N GLU A 91 2.17 3.46 13.08
CA GLU A 91 2.27 4.86 12.67
C GLU A 91 3.70 5.23 12.25
N LEU A 92 4.69 4.79 13.01
CA LEU A 92 6.10 5.00 12.70
C LEU A 92 6.51 4.31 11.38
N ALA A 93 6.08 3.06 11.18
CA ALA A 93 6.35 2.30 9.96
C ALA A 93 5.74 3.00 8.73
N VAL A 94 4.47 3.42 8.83
CA VAL A 94 3.76 4.16 7.77
C VAL A 94 4.44 5.48 7.47
N LYS A 95 4.80 6.26 8.50
CA LYS A 95 5.49 7.55 8.34
C LYS A 95 6.82 7.38 7.62
N ASN A 96 7.63 6.41 8.03
CA ASN A 96 8.93 6.15 7.43
C ASN A 96 8.77 5.69 5.97
N GLY A 97 7.84 4.77 5.71
CA GLY A 97 7.59 4.28 4.36
C GLY A 97 7.07 5.35 3.40
N LYS A 98 6.13 6.21 3.84
CA LYS A 98 5.66 7.35 3.05
C LYS A 98 6.79 8.33 2.74
N ALA A 99 7.66 8.62 3.72
CA ALA A 99 8.82 9.49 3.50
C ALA A 99 9.84 8.88 2.52
N GLU A 100 10.04 7.57 2.55
CA GLU A 100 10.92 6.87 1.63
C GLU A 100 10.35 6.85 0.20
N ALA A 101 9.04 6.62 0.06
CA ALA A 101 8.32 6.71 -1.20
C ALA A 101 8.47 8.11 -1.85
N ASP A 102 8.25 9.17 -1.06
CA ASP A 102 8.39 10.55 -1.52
C ASP A 102 9.83 10.86 -1.96
N ASN A 103 10.82 10.33 -1.24
CA ASN A 103 12.23 10.51 -1.58
C ASN A 103 12.60 9.76 -2.87
N PHE A 104 12.06 8.56 -3.07
CA PHE A 104 12.21 7.80 -4.30
C PHE A 104 11.60 8.56 -5.48
N ASP A 105 10.37 9.05 -5.36
CA ASP A 105 9.68 9.81 -6.42
C ASP A 105 10.46 11.09 -6.80
N ARG A 106 10.93 11.85 -5.82
CA ARG A 106 11.77 13.03 -6.05
C ARG A 106 13.06 12.69 -6.79
N THR A 107 13.66 11.54 -6.49
CA THR A 107 14.89 11.07 -7.14
C THR A 107 14.61 10.61 -8.58
N ALA A 108 13.53 9.86 -8.79
CA ALA A 108 13.05 9.47 -10.11
C ALA A 108 12.77 10.69 -11.00
N LYS A 109 12.09 11.70 -10.44
CA LYS A 109 11.84 12.97 -11.11
C LYS A 109 13.13 13.66 -11.55
N MET A 110 14.11 13.77 -10.67
CA MET A 110 15.40 14.40 -10.98
C MET A 110 16.11 13.71 -12.14
N HIS A 111 16.19 12.37 -12.09
CA HIS A 111 16.81 11.61 -13.18
C HIS A 111 16.02 11.73 -14.48
N MET A 112 14.70 11.71 -14.43
CA MET A 112 13.87 11.93 -15.61
C MET A 112 14.09 13.32 -16.21
N GLU A 113 14.14 14.37 -15.40
CA GLU A 113 14.39 15.75 -15.86
C GLU A 113 15.76 15.90 -16.55
N ASN A 114 16.79 15.19 -16.06
CA ASN A 114 18.10 15.16 -16.70
C ASN A 114 18.02 14.52 -18.10
N VAL A 115 17.33 13.37 -18.20
CA VAL A 115 17.15 12.65 -19.47
C VAL A 115 16.31 13.47 -20.46
N GLU A 116 15.21 14.07 -20.01
CA GLU A 116 14.36 14.95 -20.83
C GLU A 116 15.14 16.18 -21.31
N THR A 117 15.90 16.84 -20.44
CA THR A 117 16.71 18.01 -20.81
C THR A 117 17.76 17.68 -21.87
N TRP A 118 18.44 16.55 -21.72
CA TRP A 118 19.39 16.09 -22.73
C TRP A 118 18.68 15.75 -24.03
N TRP A 119 17.55 15.03 -23.97
CA TRP A 119 16.76 14.67 -25.14
C TRP A 119 16.26 15.89 -25.92
N ASP A 120 15.76 16.93 -25.24
CA ASP A 120 15.30 18.17 -25.86
C ASP A 120 16.42 18.93 -26.58
N LYS A 121 17.60 19.03 -25.96
CA LYS A 121 18.78 19.64 -26.59
C LYS A 121 19.23 18.85 -27.83
N THR A 122 19.10 17.52 -27.75
CA THR A 122 19.63 16.58 -28.72
C THR A 122 18.72 16.40 -29.93
N SER A 123 17.41 16.31 -29.70
CA SER A 123 16.39 16.16 -30.76
C SER A 123 16.37 17.35 -31.73
N SER A 124 16.58 18.58 -31.23
CA SER A 124 16.75 19.79 -32.07
C SER A 124 17.92 19.68 -33.06
N ASP A 125 18.94 18.88 -32.78
CA ASP A 125 20.11 18.71 -33.66
C ASP A 125 19.98 17.53 -34.62
N ILE A 126 19.13 16.55 -34.30
CA ILE A 126 18.69 15.47 -35.19
C ILE A 126 17.83 16.04 -36.33
N GLU A 127 16.92 16.98 -36.05
CA GLU A 127 16.13 17.68 -37.08
C GLU A 127 17.01 18.41 -38.11
N LYS A 128 18.24 18.79 -37.72
CA LYS A 128 19.23 19.42 -38.60
C LYS A 128 20.09 18.42 -39.39
N GLY A 129 19.80 17.12 -39.28
CA GLY A 129 20.48 16.05 -40.02
C GLY A 129 21.75 15.48 -39.36
N THR A 130 21.96 15.76 -38.07
CA THR A 130 23.11 15.21 -37.32
C THR A 130 22.73 13.85 -36.74
N LYS A 131 23.47 12.78 -37.11
CA LYS A 131 23.33 11.47 -36.44
C LYS A 131 23.96 11.55 -35.05
N ARG A 132 23.27 11.04 -34.05
CA ARG A 132 23.83 10.87 -32.69
C ARG A 132 23.70 9.43 -32.24
N THR A 133 24.67 8.97 -31.48
CA THR A 133 24.69 7.62 -30.90
C THR A 133 24.62 7.68 -29.39
N ALA A 134 24.44 6.53 -28.74
CA ALA A 134 24.55 6.41 -27.29
C ALA A 134 25.91 6.92 -26.74
N ASP A 135 26.94 6.97 -27.59
CA ASP A 135 28.26 7.50 -27.25
C ASP A 135 28.29 9.03 -27.09
N ASP A 136 27.29 9.75 -27.62
CA ASP A 136 27.13 11.20 -27.48
C ASP A 136 26.32 11.60 -26.22
N ILE A 137 25.90 10.61 -25.42
CA ILE A 137 25.19 10.85 -24.16
C ILE A 137 26.18 11.41 -23.13
N GLU A 138 25.81 12.53 -22.50
CA GLU A 138 26.59 13.11 -21.42
C GLU A 138 26.60 12.16 -20.20
N GLU A 139 27.73 12.08 -19.49
CA GLU A 139 27.90 11.16 -18.34
C GLU A 139 26.76 11.25 -17.31
N ALA A 140 26.30 12.47 -16.98
CA ALA A 140 25.19 12.69 -16.05
C ALA A 140 23.84 12.14 -16.57
N THR A 141 23.64 12.14 -17.89
CA THR A 141 22.45 11.55 -18.53
C THR A 141 22.55 10.03 -18.51
N GLN A 142 23.73 9.48 -18.78
CA GLN A 142 23.95 8.03 -18.72
C GLN A 142 23.75 7.48 -17.30
N GLU A 143 24.23 8.18 -16.28
CA GLU A 143 23.96 7.86 -14.87
C GLU A 143 22.45 7.88 -14.60
N SER A 144 21.75 8.89 -15.09
CA SER A 144 20.30 9.02 -14.90
C SER A 144 19.51 7.92 -15.61
N MET A 145 19.87 7.57 -16.85
CA MET A 145 19.25 6.45 -17.57
C MET A 145 19.52 5.12 -16.86
N THR A 146 20.75 4.89 -16.40
CA THR A 146 21.11 3.66 -15.66
C THR A 146 20.30 3.54 -14.37
N TRP A 147 20.16 4.63 -13.63
CA TRP A 147 19.35 4.63 -12.40
C TRP A 147 17.88 4.33 -12.70
N LEU A 148 17.30 4.97 -13.73
CA LEU A 148 15.92 4.75 -14.14
C LEU A 148 15.69 3.31 -14.60
N GLU A 149 16.62 2.72 -15.35
CA GLU A 149 16.56 1.33 -15.79
C GLU A 149 16.58 0.36 -14.61
N GLN A 150 17.51 0.54 -13.67
CA GLN A 150 17.63 -0.31 -12.48
C GLN A 150 16.40 -0.24 -11.57
N ASN A 151 15.68 0.87 -11.61
CA ASN A 151 14.50 1.12 -10.78
C ASN A 151 13.20 1.10 -11.56
N PHE A 152 13.22 0.66 -12.83
CA PHE A 152 12.12 0.83 -13.76
C PHE A 152 10.80 0.29 -13.22
N ASP A 153 10.80 -0.91 -12.65
CA ASP A 153 9.59 -1.56 -12.12
C ASP A 153 8.91 -0.75 -11.01
N ASN A 154 9.67 0.04 -10.26
CA ASN A 154 9.20 0.86 -9.14
C ASN A 154 8.76 2.27 -9.56
N LEU A 155 9.02 2.66 -10.81
CA LEU A 155 8.61 3.96 -11.32
C LEU A 155 7.08 4.03 -11.48
N SER A 156 6.54 5.26 -11.39
CA SER A 156 5.17 5.53 -11.80
C SER A 156 4.97 5.24 -13.29
N ASP A 157 3.74 4.90 -13.69
CA ASP A 157 3.42 4.59 -15.08
C ASP A 157 3.78 5.74 -16.05
N ASP A 158 3.68 6.98 -15.59
CA ASP A 158 4.03 8.16 -16.37
C ASP A 158 5.55 8.22 -16.61
N TYR A 159 6.36 7.94 -15.59
CA TYR A 159 7.82 7.88 -15.74
C TYR A 159 8.26 6.69 -16.59
N LYS A 160 7.62 5.52 -16.46
CA LYS A 160 7.87 4.36 -17.31
C LYS A 160 7.66 4.69 -18.79
N LYS A 161 6.49 5.26 -19.13
CA LYS A 161 6.16 5.64 -20.52
C LYS A 161 7.15 6.64 -21.09
N LYS A 162 7.55 7.66 -20.31
CA LYS A 162 8.53 8.67 -20.74
C LYS A 162 9.90 8.03 -21.02
N TYR A 163 10.38 7.20 -20.10
CA TYR A 163 11.65 6.49 -20.25
C TYR A 163 11.65 5.60 -21.50
N GLU A 164 10.58 4.84 -21.71
CA GLU A 164 10.40 3.99 -22.87
C GLU A 164 10.37 4.79 -24.18
N ASP A 165 9.62 5.90 -24.25
CA ASP A 165 9.54 6.73 -25.46
C ASP A 165 10.91 7.28 -25.86
N ILE A 166 11.66 7.84 -24.91
CA ILE A 166 13.00 8.36 -25.15
C ILE A 166 13.93 7.23 -25.63
N THR A 167 13.92 6.09 -24.95
CA THR A 167 14.77 4.94 -25.30
C THR A 167 14.41 4.33 -26.65
N MET A 168 13.11 4.27 -27.00
CA MET A 168 12.66 3.81 -28.32
C MET A 168 13.11 4.76 -29.43
N ASN A 169 13.07 6.08 -29.20
CA ASN A 169 13.48 7.05 -30.20
C ASN A 169 15.01 7.10 -30.38
N LEU A 170 15.79 6.81 -29.33
CA LEU A 170 17.24 6.61 -29.43
C LEU A 170 17.62 5.36 -30.26
N ASN A 171 16.85 4.27 -30.12
CA ASN A 171 17.11 3.02 -30.81
C ASN A 171 16.57 2.96 -32.26
N LYS A 172 15.90 4.02 -32.73
CA LYS A 172 15.35 4.11 -34.08
C LYS A 172 16.33 4.66 -35.14
N ASP A 173 17.54 5.06 -34.75
CA ASP A 173 18.61 5.54 -35.64
C ASP A 173 19.69 4.48 -35.95
#